data_AF-A0A6A3D0I1-F1
#
_entry.id   AF-A0A6A3D0I1-F1
#
_cell.length_a   1.000
_cell.length_b   1.000
_cell.length_c   1.000
_cell.angle_alpha   90.00
_cell.angle_beta   90.00
_cell.angle_gamma   90.00
#
_symmetry.space_group_name_H-M   'P 1'
#
loop_
_entity.id
_entity.type
_entity.pdbx_description
1 polymer ?
#
loop_
_entity_poly.entity_id
_entity_poly.type
_entity_poly.pdbx_seq_one_letter_code
_entity_poly.pdbx_strand_id
1 'polypeptide(L)'
;MSAKRKRPGPAADPGVTEHEKTVHDVIRSKKDMGVSQWDLKREINIAENIITKCIKSLVSKSLVKEVKIIQNRGRKHYMSVEFEPSSEITGGAWYVEGSLDTEFINVLKEQCWRKIYAVKVATLEGIADAIKRSNVCQIELTKQQVEEIVKALVLDNEVMEVKSTGTGEFASIPVGKVCYKCIGKRGYGGEPKLGALASIPCGVCPQISRCTPDGIISPNTCAYYQKWLDF
;
A
#
# COMPACT_ATOMS: atom_id res chain seq x y z
N MET A 1 50.55 -42.71 -7.96
CA MET A 1 49.26 -42.33 -7.32
C MET A 1 48.83 -40.95 -7.83
N SER A 2 47.52 -40.71 -7.85
CA SER A 2 46.80 -39.48 -8.27
C SER A 2 46.15 -39.53 -9.66
N ALA A 3 45.08 -40.34 -9.72
CA ALA A 3 44.07 -40.31 -10.77
C ALA A 3 43.23 -39.02 -10.67
N LYS A 4 43.23 -38.23 -11.75
CA LYS A 4 42.30 -37.10 -11.95
C LYS A 4 40.87 -37.63 -11.99
N ARG A 5 40.10 -37.44 -10.91
CA ARG A 5 38.65 -37.67 -10.91
C ARG A 5 37.95 -36.58 -11.72
N LYS A 6 37.50 -36.96 -12.92
CA LYS A 6 36.53 -36.23 -13.74
C LYS A 6 35.24 -36.06 -12.93
N ARG A 7 34.73 -34.82 -12.82
CA ARG A 7 33.40 -34.52 -12.26
C ARG A 7 32.33 -35.25 -13.10
N PRO A 8 31.34 -35.92 -12.48
CA PRO A 8 30.18 -36.43 -13.20
C PRO A 8 29.36 -35.23 -13.71
N GLY A 9 29.11 -35.18 -15.02
CA GLY A 9 28.16 -34.23 -15.60
C GLY A 9 26.73 -34.55 -15.13
N PRO A 10 25.84 -33.54 -15.02
CA PRO A 10 24.45 -33.79 -14.69
C PRO A 10 23.80 -34.56 -15.85
N ALA A 11 23.20 -35.70 -15.50
CA ALA A 11 22.46 -36.56 -16.41
C ALA A 11 21.38 -35.76 -17.15
N ALA A 12 21.33 -35.94 -18.47
CA ALA A 12 20.30 -35.38 -19.30
C ALA A 12 18.96 -36.08 -18.99
N ASP A 13 18.06 -35.36 -18.33
CA ASP A 13 16.65 -35.77 -18.23
C ASP A 13 16.02 -35.76 -19.64
N PRO A 14 15.45 -36.89 -20.11
CA PRO A 14 14.82 -36.99 -21.41
C PRO A 14 13.37 -36.48 -21.30
N GLY A 15 13.16 -35.21 -21.64
CA GLY A 15 11.81 -34.64 -21.69
C GLY A 15 11.74 -33.12 -21.57
N VAL A 16 12.88 -32.44 -21.49
CA VAL A 16 12.96 -30.97 -21.49
C VAL A 16 13.72 -30.57 -22.75
N THR A 17 13.00 -30.04 -23.74
CA THR A 17 13.58 -29.47 -24.97
C THR A 17 14.66 -28.46 -24.60
N GLU A 18 15.70 -28.32 -25.42
CA GLU A 18 16.80 -27.37 -25.15
C GLU A 18 16.27 -25.95 -24.86
N HIS A 19 15.22 -25.56 -25.59
CA HIS A 19 14.47 -24.32 -25.38
C HIS A 19 13.74 -24.24 -24.02
N GLU A 20 13.21 -25.34 -23.48
CA GLU A 20 12.61 -25.36 -22.13
C GLU A 20 13.68 -25.13 -21.05
N LYS A 21 14.89 -25.70 -21.22
CA LYS A 21 16.02 -25.47 -20.30
C LYS A 21 16.47 -24.02 -20.35
N THR A 22 16.63 -23.44 -21.54
CA THR A 22 17.01 -22.03 -21.70
C THR A 22 15.97 -21.08 -21.08
N VAL A 23 14.67 -21.32 -21.32
CA VAL A 23 13.59 -20.52 -20.72
C VAL A 23 13.61 -20.63 -19.20
N HIS A 24 13.81 -21.84 -18.67
CA HIS A 24 13.88 -22.07 -17.23
C HIS A 24 15.09 -21.40 -16.58
N ASP A 25 16.26 -21.43 -17.22
CA ASP A 25 17.48 -20.79 -16.72
C ASP A 25 17.36 -19.26 -16.73
N VAL A 26 16.70 -18.67 -17.72
CA VAL A 26 16.40 -17.22 -17.75
C VAL A 26 15.44 -16.83 -16.63
N ILE A 27 14.37 -17.60 -16.42
CA ILE A 27 13.42 -17.37 -15.31
C ILE A 27 14.14 -17.48 -13.95
N ARG A 28 15.03 -18.47 -13.79
CA ARG A 28 15.85 -18.64 -12.59
C ARG A 28 16.87 -17.51 -12.40
N SER A 29 17.42 -16.94 -13.48
CA SER A 29 18.40 -15.86 -13.40
C SER A 29 17.84 -14.57 -12.80
N LYS A 30 16.53 -14.34 -12.97
CA LYS A 30 15.81 -13.15 -12.50
C LYS A 30 15.25 -13.27 -11.09
N LYS A 31 15.46 -14.43 -10.44
CA LYS A 31 15.20 -14.72 -9.02
C LYS A 31 13.86 -14.20 -8.52
N ASP A 32 13.87 -13.09 -7.81
CA ASP A 32 12.81 -12.52 -6.98
C ASP A 32 11.96 -11.45 -7.68
N MET A 33 12.38 -10.99 -8.86
CA MET A 33 11.66 -9.97 -9.65
C MET A 33 10.65 -10.57 -10.64
N GLY A 34 10.74 -11.88 -10.91
CA GLY A 34 9.94 -12.56 -11.93
C GLY A 34 10.24 -12.09 -13.36
N VAL A 35 9.72 -12.81 -14.35
CA VAL A 35 9.95 -12.51 -15.78
C VAL A 35 8.64 -12.51 -16.54
N SER A 36 8.41 -11.49 -17.37
CA SER A 36 7.26 -11.48 -18.27
C SER A 36 7.56 -12.22 -19.58
N GLN A 37 6.53 -12.67 -20.29
CA GLN A 37 6.67 -13.23 -21.64
C GLN A 37 7.39 -12.26 -22.60
N TRP A 38 7.22 -10.96 -22.42
CA TRP A 38 7.88 -9.95 -23.24
C TRP A 38 9.38 -9.83 -22.91
N ASP A 39 9.76 -9.94 -21.65
CA ASP A 39 11.17 -9.95 -21.24
C ASP A 39 11.88 -11.21 -21.74
N LEU A 40 11.19 -12.37 -21.66
CA LEU A 40 11.64 -13.62 -22.27
C LEU A 40 11.84 -13.48 -23.79
N LYS A 41 10.97 -12.75 -24.49
CA LYS A 41 11.14 -12.49 -25.92
C LYS A 41 12.34 -11.59 -26.23
N ARG A 42 12.71 -10.68 -25.33
CA ARG A 42 13.88 -9.80 -25.50
C ARG A 42 15.19 -10.49 -25.18
N GLU A 43 15.21 -11.34 -24.16
CA GLU A 43 16.41 -12.08 -23.75
C GLU A 43 16.63 -13.34 -24.58
N ILE A 44 15.57 -13.92 -25.15
CA ILE A 44 15.64 -15.13 -25.95
C ILE A 44 15.07 -14.88 -27.35
N ASN A 45 15.89 -15.07 -28.38
CA ASN A 45 15.50 -14.93 -29.78
C ASN A 45 14.69 -16.14 -30.28
N ILE A 46 13.60 -16.47 -29.60
CA ILE A 46 12.73 -17.63 -29.87
C ILE A 46 11.32 -17.13 -30.25
N ALA A 47 10.64 -17.87 -31.13
CA ALA A 47 9.27 -17.58 -31.52
C ALA A 47 8.28 -17.65 -30.33
N GLU A 48 7.35 -16.70 -30.29
CA GLU A 48 6.38 -16.51 -29.19
C GLU A 48 5.58 -17.78 -28.88
N ASN A 49 5.17 -18.51 -29.92
CA ASN A 49 4.43 -19.77 -29.79
C ASN A 49 5.20 -20.86 -29.03
N ILE A 50 6.53 -20.87 -29.13
CA ILE A 50 7.38 -21.84 -28.43
C ILE A 50 7.54 -21.41 -26.97
N ILE A 51 7.71 -20.11 -26.72
CA ILE A 51 7.77 -19.54 -25.36
C ILE A 51 6.47 -19.85 -24.59
N THR A 52 5.30 -19.62 -25.20
CA THR A 52 4.01 -19.91 -24.56
C THR A 52 3.83 -21.41 -24.26
N LYS A 53 4.28 -22.29 -25.16
CA LYS A 53 4.26 -23.75 -24.94
C LYS A 53 5.22 -24.19 -23.83
N CYS A 54 6.44 -23.66 -23.81
CA CYS A 54 7.44 -23.96 -22.79
C CYS A 54 6.97 -23.48 -21.42
N ILE A 55 6.41 -22.27 -21.31
CA ILE A 55 5.84 -21.76 -20.05
C ILE A 55 4.70 -22.67 -19.58
N LYS A 56 3.76 -23.06 -20.44
CA LYS A 56 2.68 -23.99 -20.07
C LYS A 56 3.22 -25.33 -19.59
N SER A 57 4.23 -25.89 -20.27
CA SER A 57 4.90 -27.13 -19.89
C SER A 57 5.60 -27.01 -18.52
N LEU A 58 6.32 -25.90 -18.28
CA LEU A 58 7.03 -25.62 -17.03
C LEU A 58 6.08 -25.35 -15.85
N VAL A 59 4.91 -24.74 -16.11
CA VAL A 59 3.84 -24.58 -15.13
C VAL A 59 3.17 -25.93 -14.82
N SER A 60 2.86 -26.75 -15.83
CA SER A 60 2.30 -28.09 -15.63
C SER A 60 3.27 -29.04 -14.89
N LYS A 61 4.58 -28.84 -15.04
CA LYS A 61 5.63 -29.57 -14.32
C LYS A 61 5.92 -29.00 -12.92
N SER A 62 5.18 -27.97 -12.48
CA SER A 62 5.35 -27.29 -11.19
C SER A 62 6.77 -26.75 -10.95
N LEU A 63 7.49 -26.36 -12.00
CA LEU A 63 8.81 -25.72 -11.91
C LEU A 63 8.70 -24.20 -11.87
N VAL A 64 7.62 -23.65 -12.44
CA VAL A 64 7.38 -22.21 -12.56
C VAL A 64 5.96 -21.89 -12.08
N LYS A 65 5.82 -20.85 -11.26
CA LYS A 65 4.54 -20.29 -10.81
C LYS A 65 4.25 -18.95 -11.47
N GLU A 66 2.98 -18.68 -11.70
CA GLU A 66 2.49 -17.38 -12.16
C GLU A 66 2.37 -16.43 -10.96
N VAL A 67 3.04 -15.28 -11.04
CA VAL A 67 3.04 -14.25 -10.00
C VAL A 67 2.44 -12.97 -10.57
N LYS A 68 1.47 -12.40 -9.86
CA LYS A 68 0.91 -11.09 -10.18
C LYS A 68 1.77 -10.02 -9.53
N ILE A 69 2.39 -9.17 -10.34
CA ILE A 69 3.22 -8.05 -9.87
C ILE A 69 2.37 -6.78 -9.78
N ILE A 70 2.44 -6.05 -8.66
CA ILE A 70 1.60 -4.87 -8.40
C ILE A 70 1.96 -3.67 -9.27
N GLN A 71 3.25 -3.48 -9.55
CA GLN A 71 3.72 -2.42 -10.45
C GLN A 71 3.25 -2.63 -11.89
N ASN A 72 2.93 -3.86 -12.28
CA ASN A 72 2.67 -4.23 -13.66
C ASN A 72 1.46 -5.17 -13.79
N ARG A 73 0.30 -4.69 -13.30
CA ARG A 73 -0.98 -5.43 -13.21
C ARG A 73 -1.52 -5.95 -14.56
N GLY A 74 -1.03 -5.42 -15.68
CA GLY A 74 -1.43 -5.83 -17.02
C GLY A 74 -0.64 -7.00 -17.61
N ARG A 75 0.47 -7.42 -17.00
CA ARG A 75 1.36 -8.46 -17.55
C ARG A 75 1.51 -9.64 -16.59
N LYS A 76 1.40 -10.85 -17.15
CA LYS A 76 1.67 -12.10 -16.43
C LYS A 76 3.18 -12.24 -16.24
N HIS A 77 3.61 -12.40 -14.98
CA HIS A 77 5.00 -12.66 -14.66
C HIS A 77 5.12 -14.09 -14.14
N TYR A 78 6.25 -14.72 -14.46
CA TYR A 78 6.54 -16.09 -14.14
C TYR A 78 7.80 -16.13 -13.28
N MET A 79 7.79 -16.96 -12.25
CA MET A 79 8.90 -17.11 -11.31
C MET A 79 9.13 -18.58 -10.99
N SER A 80 10.36 -18.99 -10.69
CA SER A 80 10.62 -20.36 -10.23
C SER A 80 9.87 -20.64 -8.93
N VAL A 81 9.38 -21.87 -8.76
CA VAL A 81 8.68 -22.29 -7.52
C VAL A 81 9.61 -22.19 -6.30
N GLU A 82 10.92 -22.34 -6.51
CA GLU A 82 11.96 -22.25 -5.49
C GLU A 82 12.11 -20.84 -4.87
N PHE A 83 11.62 -19.79 -5.52
CA PHE A 83 11.77 -18.42 -5.03
C PHE A 83 10.46 -17.89 -4.44
N GLU A 84 10.57 -17.15 -3.33
CA GLU A 84 9.48 -16.34 -2.80
C GLU A 84 9.53 -14.94 -3.42
N PRO A 85 8.37 -14.39 -3.80
CA PRO A 85 8.33 -13.11 -4.50
C PRO A 85 8.71 -11.99 -3.53
N SER A 86 9.58 -11.06 -3.94
CA SER A 86 10.04 -9.99 -3.04
C SER A 86 8.90 -9.06 -2.63
N SER A 87 9.05 -8.39 -1.48
CA SER A 87 8.11 -7.36 -0.99
C SER A 87 7.95 -6.19 -1.98
N GLU A 88 8.92 -5.98 -2.87
CA GLU A 88 8.87 -4.95 -3.92
C GLU A 88 7.89 -5.31 -5.04
N ILE A 89 7.79 -6.58 -5.41
CA ILE A 89 6.86 -7.06 -6.46
C ILE A 89 5.49 -7.43 -5.91
N THR A 90 5.42 -7.90 -4.65
CA THR A 90 4.19 -8.23 -3.92
C THR A 90 3.63 -7.07 -3.11
N GLY A 91 4.30 -5.92 -3.05
CA GLY A 91 3.81 -4.72 -2.36
C GLY A 91 3.78 -4.85 -0.84
N GLY A 92 4.39 -5.92 -0.30
CA GLY A 92 4.49 -6.19 1.12
C GLY A 92 3.21 -6.77 1.73
N ALA A 93 3.11 -6.72 3.07
CA ALA A 93 2.04 -7.37 3.82
C ALA A 93 0.63 -6.78 3.61
N TRP A 94 0.53 -5.67 2.87
CA TRP A 94 -0.75 -5.02 2.57
C TRP A 94 -1.47 -5.61 1.36
N TYR A 95 -0.83 -6.51 0.62
CA TYR A 95 -1.38 -7.07 -0.61
C TYR A 95 -1.52 -8.58 -0.51
N VAL A 96 -2.69 -9.05 -0.91
CA VAL A 96 -3.01 -10.46 -1.05
C VAL A 96 -3.34 -10.70 -2.52
N GLU A 97 -2.63 -11.63 -3.15
CA GLU A 97 -2.83 -12.03 -4.56
C GLU A 97 -2.80 -10.87 -5.60
N GLY A 98 -2.03 -9.82 -5.32
CA GLY A 98 -1.88 -8.66 -6.21
C GLY A 98 -2.96 -7.60 -6.07
N SER A 99 -3.89 -7.76 -5.13
CA SER A 99 -4.83 -6.73 -4.67
C SER A 99 -4.45 -6.21 -3.30
N LEU A 100 -4.59 -4.90 -3.10
CA LEU A 100 -4.42 -4.29 -1.78
C LEU A 100 -5.58 -4.76 -0.90
N ASP A 101 -5.27 -5.33 0.25
CA ASP A 101 -6.26 -5.77 1.23
C ASP A 101 -6.80 -4.56 1.99
N THR A 102 -7.73 -3.86 1.34
CA THR A 102 -8.38 -2.68 1.91
C THR A 102 -9.20 -3.03 3.15
N GLU A 103 -9.73 -4.25 3.25
CA GLU A 103 -10.55 -4.68 4.38
C GLU A 103 -9.67 -4.86 5.62
N PHE A 104 -8.54 -5.56 5.48
CA PHE A 104 -7.54 -5.68 6.52
C PHE A 104 -6.99 -4.32 6.99
N ILE A 105 -6.65 -3.44 6.04
CA ILE A 105 -6.18 -2.08 6.35
C ILE A 105 -7.24 -1.31 7.14
N ASN A 106 -8.51 -1.39 6.73
CA ASN A 106 -9.60 -0.69 7.41
C ASN A 106 -9.84 -1.22 8.82
N VAL A 107 -9.77 -2.54 9.02
CA VAL A 107 -9.86 -3.16 10.34
C VAL A 107 -8.71 -2.67 11.24
N LEU A 108 -7.48 -2.63 10.72
CA LEU A 108 -6.33 -2.13 11.47
C LEU A 108 -6.45 -0.64 11.79
N LYS A 109 -6.85 0.18 10.82
CA LYS A 109 -7.15 1.60 11.01
C LYS A 109 -8.16 1.79 12.14
N GLU A 110 -9.23 1.00 12.16
CA GLU A 110 -10.24 1.07 13.20
C GLU A 110 -9.71 0.65 14.58
N GLN A 111 -8.90 -0.41 14.66
CA GLN A 111 -8.29 -0.81 15.94
C GLN A 111 -7.33 0.25 16.46
N CYS A 112 -6.46 0.79 15.60
CA CYS A 112 -5.57 1.90 15.94
C CYS A 112 -6.37 3.10 16.48
N TRP A 113 -7.38 3.53 15.72
CA TRP A 113 -8.21 4.67 16.09
C TRP A 113 -8.93 4.45 17.42
N ARG A 114 -9.55 3.28 17.62
CA ARG A 114 -10.29 2.93 18.85
C ARG A 114 -9.39 2.96 20.07
N LYS A 115 -8.14 2.53 19.95
CA LYS A 115 -7.16 2.57 21.04
C LYS A 115 -6.68 3.99 21.33
N ILE A 116 -6.38 4.79 20.30
CA ILE A 116 -6.00 6.20 20.48
C ILE A 116 -7.15 6.97 21.15
N TYR A 117 -8.39 6.71 20.72
CA TYR A 117 -9.58 7.33 21.31
C TYR A 117 -9.76 6.95 22.79
N ALA A 118 -9.54 5.69 23.15
CA ALA A 118 -9.67 5.23 24.53
C ALA A 118 -8.61 5.82 25.48
N VAL A 119 -7.37 5.97 25.01
CA VAL A 119 -6.24 6.47 25.82
C VAL A 119 -6.11 8.01 25.75
N LYS A 120 -6.88 8.68 24.88
CA LYS A 120 -6.83 10.11 24.53
C LYS A 120 -5.55 10.56 23.82
N VAL A 121 -4.38 10.07 24.27
CA VAL A 121 -3.07 10.32 23.67
C VAL A 121 -2.30 9.01 23.62
N ALA A 122 -1.80 8.64 22.45
CA ALA A 122 -1.02 7.41 22.28
C ALA A 122 0.31 7.68 21.55
N THR A 123 1.36 6.95 21.92
CA THR A 123 2.62 6.93 21.17
C THR A 123 2.61 5.82 20.14
N LEU A 124 3.49 5.89 19.14
CA LEU A 124 3.65 4.81 18.14
C LEU A 124 3.93 3.45 18.81
N GLU A 125 4.76 3.45 19.85
CA GLU A 125 5.05 2.25 20.66
C GLU A 125 3.80 1.74 21.38
N GLY A 126 3.03 2.65 22.01
CA GLY A 126 1.78 2.30 22.68
C GLY A 126 0.74 1.71 21.73
N ILE A 127 0.65 2.24 20.50
CA ILE A 127 -0.22 1.72 19.44
C ILE A 127 0.26 0.34 19.00
N ALA A 128 1.55 0.17 18.70
CA ALA A 128 2.12 -1.11 18.29
C ALA A 128 1.93 -2.20 19.35
N ASP A 129 2.16 -1.89 20.62
CA ASP A 129 1.96 -2.82 21.73
C ASP A 129 0.48 -3.12 21.98
N ALA A 130 -0.42 -2.16 21.74
CA ALA A 130 -1.85 -2.40 21.82
C ALA A 130 -2.33 -3.36 20.73
N ILE A 131 -1.82 -3.22 19.50
CA ILE A 131 -2.14 -4.12 18.38
C ILE A 131 -1.64 -5.53 18.69
N LYS A 132 -0.39 -5.67 19.13
CA LYS A 132 0.20 -6.96 19.54
C LYS A 132 -0.63 -7.66 20.62
N ARG A 133 -1.07 -6.92 21.65
CA ARG A 133 -1.90 -7.46 22.74
C ARG A 133 -3.31 -7.86 22.29
N SER A 134 -3.85 -7.16 21.29
CA SER A 134 -5.20 -7.41 20.82
C SER A 134 -5.34 -8.69 20.00
N ASN A 135 -4.23 -9.27 19.51
CA ASN A 135 -4.17 -10.53 18.73
C ASN A 135 -5.20 -10.61 17.59
N VAL A 136 -5.60 -9.45 17.04
CA VAL A 136 -6.68 -9.33 16.03
C VAL A 136 -6.23 -9.84 14.66
N CYS A 137 -4.91 -9.97 14.45
CA CYS A 137 -4.34 -10.41 13.19
C CYS A 137 -3.44 -11.62 13.45
N GLN A 138 -3.61 -12.68 12.66
CA GLN A 138 -2.67 -13.81 12.64
C GLN A 138 -1.29 -13.43 12.07
N ILE A 139 -1.14 -12.20 11.56
CA ILE A 139 0.04 -11.70 10.87
C ILE A 139 0.88 -10.87 11.84
N GLU A 140 2.17 -11.19 11.96
CA GLU A 140 3.12 -10.39 12.74
C GLU A 140 3.32 -9.01 12.10
N LEU A 141 2.70 -7.99 12.69
CA LEU A 141 2.85 -6.60 12.25
C LEU A 141 4.15 -5.99 12.79
N THR A 142 4.96 -5.45 11.87
CA THR A 142 6.18 -4.71 12.19
C THR A 142 5.87 -3.28 12.64
N LYS A 143 6.82 -2.65 13.35
CA LYS A 143 6.67 -1.24 13.78
C LYS A 143 6.44 -0.28 12.61
N GLN A 144 7.09 -0.54 11.48
CA GLN A 144 6.96 0.26 10.25
C GLN A 144 5.55 0.17 9.66
N GLN A 145 4.95 -1.03 9.64
CA GLN A 145 3.58 -1.22 9.17
C GLN A 145 2.56 -0.46 10.04
N VAL A 146 2.75 -0.49 11.36
CA VAL A 146 1.90 0.29 12.28
C VAL A 146 2.06 1.80 12.01
N GLU A 147 3.29 2.26 11.77
CA GLU A 147 3.55 3.66 11.41
C GLU A 147 2.83 4.08 10.12
N GLU A 148 2.86 3.24 9.09
CA GLU A 148 2.16 3.50 7.82
C GLU A 148 0.65 3.64 8.02
N ILE A 149 0.04 2.76 8.82
CA ILE A 149 -1.38 2.84 9.15
C ILE A 149 -1.71 4.10 9.93
N VAL A 150 -0.88 4.47 10.91
CA VAL A 150 -1.08 5.70 11.70
C VAL A 150 -0.92 6.94 10.82
N LYS A 151 0.07 6.96 9.92
CA LYS A 151 0.22 8.04 8.92
C LYS A 151 -1.00 8.13 8.01
N ALA A 152 -1.55 7.01 7.57
CA ALA A 152 -2.78 7.00 6.79
C ALA A 152 -3.95 7.61 7.58
N LEU A 153 -4.11 7.27 8.86
CA LEU A 153 -5.12 7.90 9.74
C LEU A 153 -4.91 9.41 9.92
N VAL A 154 -3.66 9.87 9.91
CA VAL A 154 -3.33 11.30 9.96
C VAL A 154 -3.70 12.00 8.65
N LEU A 155 -3.43 11.37 7.50
CA LEU A 155 -3.82 11.87 6.19
C LEU A 155 -5.35 11.91 6.02
N ASP A 156 -6.05 10.92 6.59
CA ASP A 156 -7.52 10.87 6.64
C ASP A 156 -8.11 11.89 7.63
N ASN A 157 -7.27 12.67 8.33
CA ASN A 157 -7.65 13.68 9.33
C ASN A 157 -8.51 13.12 10.48
N GLU A 158 -8.37 11.82 10.77
CA GLU A 158 -9.02 11.18 11.91
C GLU A 158 -8.17 11.29 13.19
N VAL A 159 -6.85 11.36 13.00
CA VAL A 159 -5.83 11.42 14.05
C VAL A 159 -4.87 12.58 13.74
N MET A 160 -4.42 13.28 14.77
CA MET A 160 -3.43 14.35 14.68
C MET A 160 -2.11 13.90 15.29
N GLU A 161 -1.01 14.17 14.59
CA GLU A 161 0.31 14.09 15.17
C GLU A 161 0.60 15.33 16.02
N VAL A 162 0.97 15.13 17.27
CA VAL A 162 1.27 16.18 18.25
C VAL A 162 2.55 15.86 19.00
N LYS A 163 3.32 16.89 19.36
CA LYS A 163 4.49 16.73 20.23
C LYS A 163 4.06 16.87 21.68
N SER A 164 4.53 15.96 22.54
CA SER A 164 4.24 16.00 23.97
C SER A 164 4.73 17.31 24.60
N THR A 165 3.83 18.01 25.30
CA THR A 165 4.15 19.18 26.14
C THR A 165 4.52 18.79 27.57
N GLY A 166 4.54 17.49 27.90
CA GLY A 166 4.87 16.94 29.23
C GLY A 166 3.92 17.37 30.36
N THR A 167 2.77 17.95 30.02
CA THR A 167 1.82 18.55 30.96
C THR A 167 0.40 18.10 30.62
N GLY A 168 -0.45 17.91 31.63
CA GLY A 168 -1.85 17.49 31.45
C GLY A 168 -1.97 16.08 30.82
N GLU A 169 -2.68 15.98 29.69
CA GLU A 169 -2.90 14.72 28.94
C GLU A 169 -1.59 14.08 28.42
N PHE A 170 -0.47 14.83 28.46
CA PHE A 170 0.85 14.38 28.02
C PHE A 170 1.79 14.00 29.17
N ALA A 171 1.33 13.99 30.42
CA ALA A 171 2.16 13.74 31.60
C ALA A 171 2.90 12.39 31.59
N SER A 172 2.33 11.38 30.93
CA SER A 172 2.92 10.04 30.81
C SER A 172 3.99 9.94 29.71
N ILE A 173 4.25 11.02 28.95
CA ILE A 173 5.10 10.99 27.76
C ILE A 173 6.19 12.08 27.85
N PRO A 174 7.47 11.74 27.61
CA PRO A 174 8.57 12.72 27.62
C PRO A 174 8.30 13.90 26.69
N VAL A 175 8.65 15.11 27.17
CA VAL A 175 8.53 16.36 26.40
C VAL A 175 9.23 16.21 25.04
N GLY A 176 8.54 16.61 23.97
CA GLY A 176 9.06 16.57 22.60
C GLY A 176 8.89 15.23 21.87
N LYS A 177 8.45 14.16 22.54
CA LYS A 177 8.15 12.88 21.88
C LYS A 177 6.87 13.00 21.04
N VAL A 178 6.88 12.38 19.86
CA VAL A 178 5.75 12.36 18.93
C VAL A 178 4.64 11.46 19.48
N CYS A 179 3.42 11.99 19.48
CA CYS A 179 2.21 11.37 19.99
C CYS A 179 1.06 11.58 19.01
N TYR A 180 0.01 10.81 19.18
CA TYR A 180 -1.16 10.82 18.33
C TYR A 180 -2.42 11.03 19.18
N LYS A 181 -3.32 11.89 18.70
CA LYS A 181 -4.61 12.20 19.34
C LYS A 181 -5.73 12.17 18.30
N CYS A 182 -6.90 11.65 18.66
CA CYS A 182 -8.07 11.70 17.77
C CYS A 182 -8.60 13.14 17.62
N ILE A 183 -8.95 13.52 16.39
CA ILE A 183 -9.41 14.89 16.05
C ILE A 183 -10.92 15.09 16.37
N GLY A 184 -11.66 14.01 16.62
CA GLY A 184 -13.06 14.07 17.04
C GLY A 184 -13.63 12.66 17.28
N LYS A 185 -14.93 12.57 17.62
CA LYS A 185 -15.65 11.29 17.62
C LYS A 185 -15.79 10.82 16.18
N ARG A 186 -15.43 9.56 15.86
CA ARG A 186 -15.98 8.85 14.70
C ARG A 186 -17.48 8.73 14.90
N GLY A 187 -18.22 9.74 14.44
CA GLY A 187 -19.64 9.60 14.25
C GLY A 187 -19.85 8.80 12.98
N TYR A 188 -20.14 7.51 13.08
CA TYR A 188 -21.14 6.94 12.18
C TYR A 188 -22.38 7.81 12.36
N GLY A 189 -22.55 8.83 11.51
CA GLY A 189 -23.62 9.83 11.61
C GLY A 189 -23.23 11.22 12.13
N GLY A 190 -21.95 11.56 12.24
CA GLY A 190 -21.53 12.96 12.38
C GLY A 190 -20.99 13.43 11.04
N GLU A 191 -21.81 14.11 10.23
CA GLU A 191 -21.32 14.73 9.00
C GLU A 191 -20.04 15.52 9.32
N PRO A 192 -19.01 15.47 8.45
CA PRO A 192 -17.88 16.37 8.58
C PRO A 192 -18.47 17.76 8.73
N LYS A 193 -18.23 18.43 9.86
CA LYS A 193 -18.72 19.79 10.07
C LYS A 193 -18.10 20.63 8.96
N LEU A 194 -18.83 20.79 7.85
CA LEU A 194 -18.45 21.69 6.78
C LEU A 194 -18.18 23.01 7.48
N GLY A 195 -16.96 23.54 7.31
CA GLY A 195 -16.66 24.86 7.86
C GLY A 195 -17.73 25.83 7.37
N ALA A 196 -18.15 26.79 8.20
CA ALA A 196 -19.24 27.71 7.87
C ALA A 196 -19.04 28.44 6.53
N LEU A 197 -17.79 28.54 6.06
CA LEU A 197 -17.43 29.08 4.76
C LEU A 197 -17.68 28.11 3.59
N ALA A 198 -17.58 26.79 3.80
CA ALA A 198 -17.90 25.79 2.77
C ALA A 198 -19.40 25.68 2.50
N SER A 199 -20.25 26.12 3.44
CA SER A 199 -21.72 26.13 3.28
C SER A 199 -22.27 27.39 2.62
N ILE A 200 -21.43 28.40 2.31
CA ILE A 200 -21.86 29.69 1.78
C ILE A 200 -21.02 30.01 0.53
N PRO A 201 -21.59 30.59 -0.54
CA PRO A 201 -20.87 30.87 -1.78
C PRO A 201 -19.60 31.74 -1.60
N CYS A 202 -19.51 32.51 -0.52
CA CYS A 202 -18.35 33.35 -0.21
C CYS A 202 -17.08 32.54 0.08
N GLY A 203 -17.16 31.33 0.64
CA GLY A 203 -15.96 30.57 1.01
C GLY A 203 -15.19 29.98 -0.18
N VAL A 204 -15.84 29.91 -1.35
CA VAL A 204 -15.23 29.47 -2.61
C VAL A 204 -15.23 30.57 -3.68
N CYS A 205 -15.58 31.80 -3.30
CA CYS A 205 -15.71 32.91 -4.24
C CYS A 205 -14.33 33.33 -4.77
N PRO A 206 -14.07 33.26 -6.09
CA PRO A 206 -12.76 33.60 -6.67
C PRO A 206 -12.46 35.10 -6.61
N GLN A 207 -13.48 35.94 -6.35
CA GLN A 207 -13.38 37.39 -6.29
C GLN A 207 -13.59 37.95 -4.88
N ILE A 208 -13.53 37.11 -3.84
CA ILE A 208 -13.83 37.53 -2.45
C ILE A 208 -12.95 38.69 -1.98
N SER A 209 -11.69 38.74 -2.43
CA SER A 209 -10.74 39.82 -2.09
C SER A 209 -11.09 41.19 -2.70
N ARG A 210 -11.98 41.21 -3.70
CA ARG A 210 -12.45 42.43 -4.39
C ARG A 210 -13.90 42.76 -4.05
N CYS A 211 -14.54 41.96 -3.19
CA CYS A 211 -15.93 42.14 -2.82
C CYS A 211 -16.04 43.18 -1.70
N THR A 212 -16.63 44.33 -2.00
CA THR A 212 -16.88 45.40 -1.02
C THR A 212 -18.30 45.94 -1.15
N PRO A 213 -18.94 46.44 -0.08
CA PRO A 213 -20.32 46.94 -0.13
C PRO A 213 -20.56 47.95 -1.26
N ASP A 214 -19.60 48.86 -1.47
CA ASP A 214 -19.66 49.95 -2.46
C ASP A 214 -18.85 49.67 -3.75
N GLY A 215 -18.36 48.44 -3.92
CA GLY A 215 -17.53 48.04 -5.05
C GLY A 215 -18.32 47.61 -6.29
N ILE A 216 -17.62 47.50 -7.43
CA ILE A 216 -18.17 46.90 -8.66
C ILE A 216 -18.59 45.44 -8.41
N ILE A 217 -17.83 44.74 -7.57
CA ILE A 217 -18.18 43.44 -7.03
C ILE A 217 -18.68 43.70 -5.61
N SER A 218 -19.99 43.58 -5.41
CA SER A 218 -20.65 43.90 -4.14
C SER A 218 -21.47 42.71 -3.65
N PRO A 219 -21.53 42.47 -2.33
CA PRO A 219 -22.43 41.46 -1.76
C PRO A 219 -23.90 41.77 -2.08
N ASN A 220 -24.27 43.05 -2.21
CA ASN A 220 -25.64 43.50 -2.47
C ASN A 220 -26.16 43.12 -3.86
N THR A 221 -25.25 43.01 -4.84
CA THR A 221 -25.57 42.67 -6.25
C THR A 221 -24.97 41.32 -6.67
N CYS A 222 -24.56 40.49 -5.70
CA CYS A 222 -23.82 39.26 -5.96
C CYS A 222 -24.72 38.16 -6.55
N ALA A 223 -24.49 37.80 -7.82
CA ALA A 223 -25.20 36.72 -8.50
C ALA A 223 -25.04 35.35 -7.81
N TYR A 224 -23.88 35.06 -7.21
CA TYR A 224 -23.67 33.81 -6.47
C TYR A 224 -24.50 33.75 -5.19
N TYR A 225 -24.69 34.90 -4.53
CA TYR A 225 -25.45 34.99 -3.28
C TYR A 225 -26.96 34.92 -3.57
N GLN A 226 -27.43 35.64 -4.60
CA GLN A 226 -28.82 35.55 -5.08
C GLN A 226 -29.19 34.12 -5.46
N LYS A 227 -28.41 33.48 -6.35
CA LYS A 227 -28.65 32.10 -6.76
C LYS A 227 -28.63 31.11 -5.59
N TRP A 228 -27.84 31.37 -4.55
CA TRP A 228 -27.78 30.52 -3.37
C TRP A 228 -28.99 30.72 -2.43
N LEU A 229 -29.56 31.92 -2.37
CA LEU A 229 -30.77 32.23 -1.60
C LEU A 229 -32.07 31.84 -2.32
N ASP A 230 -32.05 31.73 -3.65
CA ASP A 230 -33.21 31.39 -4.48
C ASP A 230 -33.56 29.87 -4.48
N PHE A 231 -33.01 29.09 -3.54
CA PHE A 231 -33.28 27.66 -3.35
C PHE A 231 -34.33 27.37 -2.27
#